data_AF-A0A6L7IEZ2-F1
#
_entry.id   AF-A0A6L7IEZ2-F1
#
_cell.length_a   1.000
_cell.length_b   1.000
_cell.length_c   1.000
_cell.angle_alpha   90.00
_cell.angle_beta   90.00
_cell.angle_gamma   90.00
#
_symmetry.space_group_name_H-M   'P 1'
#
loop_
_entity.id
_entity.type
_entity.pdbx_description
1 polymer ?
#
loop_
_entity_poly.entity_id
_entity_poly.type
_entity_poly.pdbx_seq_one_letter_code
_entity_poly.pdbx_strand_id
1 'polypeptide(L)'
;MMYRFLLFFLVSLFSAFQAQIPKVASGKIERIPNFNSRYVTPRNIDVWLPENYSTSKKYAVLYMHDGQMLYDSDLTWNKQSWNVDDVISDLIKSNKIQNTIVVGIWNDPKLRHSDYFPQKPFENLTPTEKILSAHS
;
A
#
# COMPACT_ATOMS: atom_id res chain seq x y z
N MET A 1 40.30 -26.70 22.93
CA MET A 1 39.49 -25.80 23.77
C MET A 1 39.66 -24.35 23.28
N MET A 2 39.17 -24.01 22.07
CA MET A 2 39.13 -22.59 21.63
C MET A 2 38.24 -22.28 20.39
N TYR A 3 37.46 -23.23 19.87
CA TYR A 3 36.50 -22.99 18.76
C TYR A 3 35.04 -23.14 19.19
N ARG A 4 34.78 -23.11 20.50
CA ARG A 4 33.43 -23.29 21.08
C ARG A 4 32.71 -21.97 21.41
N PHE A 5 33.28 -20.84 21.00
CA PHE A 5 32.69 -19.51 21.16
C PHE A 5 32.43 -18.78 19.83
N LEU A 6 32.84 -19.34 18.69
CA LEU A 6 32.66 -18.69 17.37
C LEU A 6 31.43 -19.17 16.59
N LEU A 7 30.53 -19.93 17.24
CA LEU A 7 29.33 -20.50 16.61
C LEU A 7 28.04 -20.08 17.34
N PHE A 8 28.07 -18.91 17.99
CA PHE A 8 26.90 -18.26 18.60
C PHE A 8 26.66 -16.85 18.04
N PHE A 9 27.24 -16.52 16.88
CA PHE A 9 27.09 -15.22 16.23
C PHE A 9 26.63 -15.31 14.77
N LEU A 10 25.94 -16.40 14.39
CA LEU A 10 25.43 -16.60 13.04
C LEU A 10 23.97 -17.07 13.01
N VAL A 11 23.16 -16.65 13.99
CA VAL A 11 21.72 -16.97 14.04
C VAL A 11 20.94 -15.71 14.44
N SER A 12 20.94 -14.66 13.60
CA SER A 12 19.99 -13.54 13.77
C SER A 12 20.05 -12.52 12.62
N LEU A 13 19.96 -12.93 11.35
CA LEU A 13 19.69 -11.99 10.25
C LEU A 13 18.78 -12.61 9.17
N PHE A 14 17.65 -13.19 9.59
CA PHE A 14 16.49 -13.34 8.72
C PHE A 14 15.37 -12.44 9.25
N SER A 15 15.66 -11.14 9.35
CA SER A 15 14.59 -10.15 9.42
C SER A 15 13.97 -10.11 8.03
N ALA A 16 12.77 -10.68 7.88
CA ALA A 16 11.97 -10.40 6.70
C ALA A 16 11.87 -8.87 6.58
N PHE A 17 12.41 -8.30 5.51
CA PHE A 17 12.36 -6.86 5.24
C PHE A 17 10.89 -6.50 5.00
N GLN A 18 10.15 -6.26 6.08
CA GLN A 18 8.81 -5.69 6.00
C GLN A 18 8.96 -4.21 5.67
N ALA A 19 8.14 -3.72 4.74
CA ALA A 19 8.11 -2.32 4.41
C ALA A 19 7.78 -1.49 5.67
N GLN A 20 8.44 -0.34 5.81
CA GLN A 20 8.16 0.59 6.91
C GLN A 20 6.71 1.11 6.81
N ILE A 21 6.08 1.32 7.97
CA ILE A 21 4.78 1.98 8.04
C ILE A 21 4.95 3.47 7.70
N PRO A 22 4.18 4.03 6.75
CA PRO A 22 4.24 5.43 6.38
C PRO A 22 4.00 6.34 7.58
N LYS A 23 4.79 7.41 7.69
CA LYS A 23 4.44 8.52 8.58
C LYS A 23 3.27 9.28 7.98
N VAL A 24 2.31 9.63 8.83
CA VAL A 24 1.14 10.42 8.48
C VAL A 24 1.14 11.68 9.32
N ALA A 25 0.63 12.77 8.76
CA ALA A 25 0.46 14.04 9.44
C ALA A 25 -0.60 13.96 10.55
N SER A 26 -1.63 13.13 10.36
CA SER A 26 -2.59 12.81 11.42
C SER A 26 -3.25 11.45 11.24
N GLY A 27 -3.85 10.93 12.32
CA GLY A 27 -4.41 9.59 12.34
C GLY A 27 -3.35 8.50 12.48
N LYS A 28 -3.66 7.30 11.99
CA LYS A 28 -2.73 6.16 12.01
C LYS A 28 -2.96 5.21 10.85
N ILE A 29 -1.91 4.50 10.46
CA ILE A 29 -1.97 3.39 9.50
C ILE A 29 -2.01 2.07 10.25
N GLU A 30 -2.96 1.22 9.90
CA GLU A 30 -2.97 -0.21 10.23
C GLU A 30 -2.65 -1.00 8.96
N ARG A 31 -1.47 -1.64 8.92
CA ARG A 31 -1.03 -2.45 7.78
C ARG A 31 -1.45 -3.90 7.96
N ILE A 32 -2.04 -4.47 6.91
CA ILE A 32 -2.20 -5.91 6.73
C ILE A 32 -1.14 -6.35 5.72
N PRO A 33 -0.02 -6.96 6.18
CA PRO A 33 1.06 -7.33 5.28
C PRO A 33 0.69 -8.56 4.44
N ASN A 34 1.15 -8.60 3.18
CA ASN A 34 1.00 -9.75 2.28
C ASN A 34 -0.43 -10.33 2.24
N PHE A 35 -1.44 -9.45 2.16
CA PHE A 35 -2.83 -9.86 2.07
C PHE A 35 -3.03 -10.76 0.83
N ASN A 36 -3.49 -11.99 1.07
CA ASN A 36 -3.64 -12.99 0.03
C ASN A 36 -4.94 -12.78 -0.76
N SER A 37 -4.88 -12.93 -2.08
CA SER A 37 -6.03 -12.80 -2.98
C SER A 37 -6.07 -13.97 -3.96
N ARG A 38 -7.27 -14.33 -4.43
CA ARG A 38 -7.46 -15.32 -5.49
C ARG A 38 -7.22 -14.75 -6.89
N TYR A 39 -7.14 -13.42 -7.02
CA TYR A 39 -7.17 -12.73 -8.31
C TYR A 39 -5.87 -12.01 -8.65
N VAL A 40 -5.11 -11.59 -7.64
CA VAL A 40 -3.88 -10.80 -7.80
C VAL A 40 -2.82 -11.28 -6.81
N THR A 41 -1.55 -10.93 -7.05
CA THR A 41 -0.45 -11.32 -6.17
C THR A 41 -0.64 -10.78 -4.74
N PRO A 42 -0.17 -11.51 -3.70
CA PRO A 42 -0.19 -11.02 -2.33
C PRO A 42 0.51 -9.67 -2.19
N ARG A 43 -0.10 -8.74 -1.45
CA ARG A 43 0.39 -7.35 -1.33
C ARG A 43 -0.04 -6.71 -0.03
N ASN A 44 0.63 -5.64 0.37
CA ASN A 44 0.26 -4.92 1.58
C ASN A 44 -1.03 -4.12 1.37
N ILE A 45 -1.85 -4.07 2.42
CA ILE A 45 -3.01 -3.19 2.50
C ILE A 45 -2.78 -2.24 3.67
N ASP A 46 -2.83 -0.94 3.39
CA ASP A 46 -2.68 0.11 4.40
C ASP A 46 -4.03 0.75 4.66
N VAL A 47 -4.56 0.55 5.87
CA VAL A 47 -5.81 1.19 6.30
C VAL A 47 -5.47 2.43 7.09
N TRP A 48 -5.71 3.61 6.53
CA TRP A 48 -5.63 4.87 7.26
C TRP A 48 -6.91 5.13 8.03
N LEU A 49 -6.74 5.39 9.32
CA LEU A 49 -7.79 5.72 10.26
C LEU A 49 -7.61 7.18 10.72
N PRO A 50 -8.66 8.01 10.66
CA PRO A 50 -8.58 9.39 11.11
C PRO A 50 -8.31 9.45 12.61
N GLU A 51 -7.76 10.57 13.09
CA GLU A 51 -7.36 10.77 14.49
C GLU A 51 -8.45 10.42 15.52
N ASN A 52 -9.72 10.69 15.20
CA ASN A 52 -10.88 10.40 16.06
C ASN A 52 -11.61 9.09 15.70
N TYR A 53 -10.90 8.11 15.14
CA TYR A 53 -11.46 6.80 14.81
C TYR A 53 -12.03 6.09 16.04
N SER A 54 -13.20 5.47 15.88
CA SER A 54 -13.85 4.67 16.92
C SER A 54 -14.66 3.54 16.30
N THR A 55 -14.59 2.35 16.89
CA THR A 55 -15.33 1.16 16.42
C THR A 55 -16.85 1.29 16.60
N SER A 56 -17.33 2.25 17.40
CA SER A 56 -18.76 2.53 17.58
C SER A 56 -19.34 3.49 16.54
N LYS A 57 -18.50 4.12 15.71
CA LYS A 57 -18.91 5.06 14.66
C LYS A 57 -18.86 4.40 13.29
N LYS A 58 -19.71 4.86 12.36
CA LYS A 58 -19.64 4.48 10.94
C LYS A 58 -18.78 5.47 10.17
N TYR A 59 -18.05 4.96 9.19
CA TYR A 59 -17.18 5.73 8.31
C TYR A 59 -17.48 5.34 6.86
N ALA A 60 -17.39 6.30 5.95
CA ALA A 60 -17.23 5.98 4.54
C ALA A 60 -15.87 5.31 4.31
N VAL A 61 -15.79 4.48 3.27
CA VAL A 61 -14.56 3.79 2.90
C VAL A 61 -14.14 4.22 1.51
N LEU A 62 -12.97 4.84 1.42
CA LEU A 62 -12.34 5.19 0.15
C LEU A 62 -11.25 4.16 -0.15
N TYR A 63 -11.45 3.36 -1.20
CA TYR A 63 -10.44 2.44 -1.71
C TYR A 63 -9.55 3.17 -2.71
N MET A 64 -8.23 3.12 -2.51
CA MET A 64 -7.25 3.77 -3.39
C MET A 64 -6.19 2.78 -3.81
N HIS A 65 -5.93 2.75 -5.12
CA HIS A 65 -4.78 2.05 -5.68
C HIS A 65 -3.48 2.77 -5.35
N ASP A 66 -2.35 2.08 -5.55
CA ASP A 66 -1.01 2.59 -5.27
C ASP A 66 -0.82 3.02 -3.81
N GLY A 67 -1.31 2.20 -2.89
CA GLY A 67 -1.32 2.45 -1.45
C GLY A 67 0.02 2.90 -0.87
N GLN A 68 1.15 2.45 -1.44
CA GLN A 68 2.48 2.86 -0.98
C GLN A 68 2.82 4.34 -1.26
N MET A 69 2.06 5.02 -2.12
CA MET A 69 2.32 6.40 -2.56
C MET A 69 1.47 7.43 -1.82
N LEU A 70 0.57 7.01 -0.93
CA LEU A 70 -0.50 7.88 -0.46
C LEU A 70 -0.07 8.91 0.60
N TYR A 71 0.92 8.58 1.44
CA TYR A 71 1.15 9.28 2.71
C TYR A 71 2.57 9.83 2.87
N ASP A 72 3.60 8.98 2.79
CA ASP A 72 4.97 9.33 3.19
C ASP A 72 5.91 9.40 1.98
N SER A 73 6.22 10.62 1.54
CA SER A 73 7.12 10.86 0.41
C SER A 73 8.51 10.24 0.59
N ASP A 74 9.02 10.12 1.82
CA ASP A 74 10.35 9.56 2.07
C ASP A 74 10.44 8.09 1.67
N LEU A 75 9.32 7.38 1.74
CA LEU A 75 9.20 5.97 1.38
C LEU A 75 8.86 5.74 -0.10
N THR A 76 8.52 6.78 -0.84
CA THR A 76 8.17 6.68 -2.26
C THR A 76 9.40 6.73 -3.17
N TRP A 77 9.30 6.10 -4.34
CA TRP A 77 10.40 6.04 -5.31
C TRP A 77 10.72 7.40 -5.94
N ASN A 78 9.72 8.27 -6.10
CA ASN A 78 9.86 9.60 -6.72
C ASN A 78 9.91 10.75 -5.71
N LYS A 79 9.97 10.44 -4.40
CA LYS A 79 9.96 11.45 -3.32
C LYS A 79 8.73 12.35 -3.34
N GLN A 80 7.59 11.80 -3.77
CA GLN A 80 6.30 12.48 -3.78
C GLN A 80 5.23 11.58 -3.20
N SER A 81 4.40 12.14 -2.33
CA SER A 81 3.18 11.52 -1.81
C SER A 81 1.95 12.24 -2.35
N TRP A 82 0.81 11.55 -2.35
CA TRP A 82 -0.47 12.15 -2.68
C TRP A 82 -1.09 12.93 -1.51
N ASN A 83 -0.44 12.89 -0.33
CA ASN A 83 -0.83 13.58 0.91
C ASN A 83 -2.30 13.36 1.28
N VAL A 84 -2.75 12.11 1.15
CA VAL A 84 -4.16 11.76 1.32
C VAL A 84 -4.62 12.00 2.74
N ASP A 85 -3.79 11.67 3.72
CA ASP A 85 -4.05 11.87 5.15
C ASP A 85 -4.22 13.35 5.49
N ASP A 86 -3.38 14.24 4.96
CA ASP A 86 -3.54 15.70 5.12
C ASP A 86 -4.89 16.17 4.56
N VAL A 87 -5.13 15.89 3.28
CA VAL A 87 -6.31 16.40 2.55
C VAL A 87 -7.61 15.86 3.17
N ILE A 88 -7.69 14.56 3.43
CA ILE A 88 -8.89 13.95 4.00
C ILE A 88 -9.13 14.46 5.43
N SER A 89 -8.07 14.65 6.22
CA SER A 89 -8.21 15.20 7.58
C SER A 89 -8.75 16.62 7.57
N ASP A 90 -8.27 17.48 6.67
CA ASP A 90 -8.76 18.85 6.53
C ASP A 90 -10.21 18.90 6.04
N LEU A 91 -10.58 18.03 5.09
CA LEU A 91 -11.96 17.93 4.61
C LEU A 91 -12.92 17.42 5.69
N ILE A 92 -12.49 16.47 6.54
CA ILE A 92 -13.27 16.00 7.68
C ILE A 92 -13.41 17.12 8.73
N LYS A 93 -12.29 17.76 9.13
CA LYS A 93 -12.29 18.86 10.12
C LYS A 93 -13.15 20.04 9.68
N SER A 94 -13.18 20.34 8.38
CA SER A 94 -14.01 21.40 7.80
C SER A 94 -15.44 20.97 7.43
N ASN A 95 -15.87 19.75 7.79
CA ASN A 95 -17.19 19.19 7.50
C ASN A 95 -17.58 19.20 6.00
N LYS A 96 -16.59 19.14 5.10
CA LYS A 96 -16.82 19.09 3.65
C LYS A 96 -17.11 17.67 3.13
N ILE A 97 -16.69 16.67 3.89
CA ILE A 97 -16.99 15.26 3.65
C ILE A 97 -17.42 14.59 4.96
N GLN A 98 -18.10 13.46 4.86
CA GLN A 98 -18.34 12.59 6.01
C GLN A 98 -17.03 11.96 6.52
N ASN A 99 -17.03 11.53 7.77
CA ASN A 99 -15.91 10.76 8.34
C ASN A 99 -15.56 9.57 7.44
N THR A 100 -14.30 9.49 7.03
CA THR A 100 -13.83 8.55 6.01
C THR A 100 -12.58 7.82 6.50
N ILE A 101 -12.47 6.53 6.20
CA ILE A 101 -11.24 5.75 6.27
C ILE A 101 -10.73 5.49 4.85
N VAL A 102 -9.42 5.34 4.69
CA VAL A 102 -8.80 5.06 3.38
C VAL A 102 -8.18 3.68 3.40
N VAL A 103 -8.53 2.85 2.42
CA VAL A 103 -7.93 1.52 2.21
C VAL A 103 -7.00 1.63 1.00
N GLY A 104 -5.71 1.80 1.28
CA GLY A 104 -4.64 1.85 0.28
C GLY A 104 -4.20 0.45 -0.12
N ILE A 105 -4.46 0.08 -1.38
CA ILE A 105 -4.08 -1.21 -1.97
C ILE A 105 -2.75 -0.99 -2.70
N TRP A 106 -1.68 -1.63 -2.23
CA TRP A 106 -0.39 -1.54 -2.90
C TRP A 106 -0.47 -2.10 -4.32
N ASN A 107 0.39 -1.62 -5.23
CA ASN A 107 0.62 -2.34 -6.47
C ASN A 107 1.71 -3.41 -6.29
N ASP A 108 1.78 -4.32 -7.26
CA ASP A 108 2.98 -5.11 -7.53
C ASP A 108 3.76 -4.41 -8.64
N PRO A 109 4.99 -3.90 -8.42
CA PRO A 109 5.72 -3.14 -9.44
C PRO A 109 5.93 -3.89 -10.77
N LYS A 110 5.94 -5.23 -10.75
CA LYS A 110 6.12 -6.05 -11.95
C LYS A 110 4.81 -6.29 -12.71
N LEU A 111 3.68 -6.18 -12.02
CA LEU A 111 2.36 -6.47 -12.56
C LEU A 111 1.43 -5.25 -12.54
N ARG A 112 1.91 -4.08 -12.09
CA ARG A 112 1.08 -2.87 -11.88
C ARG A 112 0.32 -2.50 -13.13
N HIS A 113 1.01 -2.51 -14.28
CA HIS A 113 0.39 -2.23 -15.57
C HIS A 113 -0.72 -3.24 -15.86
N SER A 114 -0.42 -4.55 -15.85
CA SER A 114 -1.42 -5.60 -16.13
C SER A 114 -2.57 -5.64 -15.11
N ASP A 115 -2.31 -5.39 -13.83
CA ASP A 115 -3.30 -5.39 -12.75
C ASP A 115 -4.32 -4.25 -12.91
N TYR A 116 -3.89 -3.11 -13.44
CA TYR A 116 -4.72 -1.91 -13.56
C TYR A 116 -5.24 -1.68 -14.98
N PHE A 117 -4.70 -2.39 -15.97
CA PHE A 117 -5.14 -2.27 -17.33
C PHE A 117 -6.56 -2.84 -17.49
N PRO A 118 -7.53 -2.07 -18.03
CA PRO A 118 -8.89 -2.57 -18.15
C PRO A 118 -9.00 -3.78 -19.08
N GLN A 119 -9.67 -4.84 -18.60
CA GLN A 119 -9.79 -6.10 -19.31
C GLN A 119 -10.41 -5.97 -20.71
N LYS A 120 -11.49 -5.18 -20.86
CA LYS A 120 -12.20 -5.03 -22.14
C LYS A 120 -11.31 -4.46 -23.26
N PRO A 121 -10.60 -3.33 -23.06
CA PRO A 121 -9.56 -2.88 -24.00
C PRO A 121 -8.48 -3.93 -24.28
N PHE A 122 -8.03 -4.66 -23.25
CA PHE A 122 -6.98 -5.68 -23.43
C PHE A 122 -7.41 -6.79 -24.39
N GLU A 123 -8.66 -7.24 -24.26
CA GLU A 123 -9.23 -8.28 -25.13
C GLU A 123 -9.24 -7.87 -26.61
N ASN A 124 -9.42 -6.57 -26.88
CA ASN A 124 -9.44 -6.00 -28.24
C ASN A 124 -8.06 -5.84 -28.89
N LEU A 125 -6.96 -6.01 -28.14
CA LEU A 125 -5.60 -5.92 -28.69
C LEU A 125 -5.27 -7.11 -29.60
N THR A 126 -4.48 -6.84 -30.64
CA THR A 126 -3.85 -7.89 -31.47
C THR A 126 -2.88 -8.73 -30.63
N PRO A 127 -2.51 -9.94 -31.08
CA PRO A 127 -1.54 -10.77 -30.35
C PRO A 127 -0.21 -10.05 -30.09
N THR A 128 0.31 -9.28 -31.05
CA THR A 128 1.54 -8.50 -30.88
C THR A 128 1.39 -7.41 -29.83
N GLU A 129 0.28 -6.68 -29.84
CA GLU A 129 0.02 -5.63 -28.85
C GLU A 129 -0.18 -6.20 -27.44
N LYS A 130 -0.78 -7.38 -27.30
CA LYS A 130 -0.89 -8.08 -26.00
C LYS A 130 0.47 -8.42 -25.42
N ILE A 131 1.40 -8.90 -26.27
CA ILE A 131 2.78 -9.19 -25.86
C ILE A 131 3.48 -7.90 -25.43
N LEU A 132 3.39 -6.85 -26.24
CA LEU A 132 4.01 -5.56 -25.91
C LEU A 132 3.45 -4.97 -24.60
N SER A 133 2.13 -5.03 -24.41
CA SER A 133 1.48 -4.56 -23.17
C SER A 133 1.84 -5.40 -21.95
N ALA A 134 2.25 -6.66 -22.10
CA ALA A 134 2.68 -7.48 -20.96
C ALA A 134 4.12 -7.16 -20.50
N HIS A 135 4.87 -6.37 -21.28
CA HIS A 135 6.27 -6.05 -21.04
C HIS A 135 6.55 -4.55 -20.80
N SER A 136 5.50 -3.72 -20.81
CA SER A 136 5.52 -2.30 -20.46
C SER A 136 5.27 -2.06 -18.98
#